data_AF-A0A6P2BGU5-F1
#
_entry.id   AF-A0A6P2BGU5-F1
#
_cell.length_a   1.000
_cell.length_b   1.000
_cell.length_c   1.000
_cell.angle_alpha   90.00
_cell.angle_beta   90.00
_cell.angle_gamma   90.00
#
_symmetry.space_group_name_H-M   'P 1'
#
loop_
_entity.id
_entity.type
_entity.pdbx_description
1 polymer ?
#
loop_
_entity_poly.entity_id
_entity_poly.type
_entity_poly.pdbx_seq_one_letter_code
_entity_poly.pdbx_strand_id
1 'polypeptide(L)'
;MMPKLELLTEEEIAFLQSGDARRFAGNLEKTVEELEKRSPENIQAWVQAMIHVVEGSRYKEGRDLPNIPLNTDSPEFNAWRMVRPRSMDPEREAGPIGLGRYDGRGGPPTFGGFPLALTPEDLIAGEVEAVIVGAPLNMGSAWRDSGSQSTTEMRVLGGTMGSADQYVQVDASKVLNIVDYGDIAIDNDSTERSMQEVRRVVREIAETGAVPLIIGGDHSLSYPNIAGLADVYGKERLSVIHFDAHYDAWWGSPHLISHGAPVYRLLNEGHVRISDYIQMGLRSSGPDRAAFEWMRENGMRYHTMAEIERRGWEAVLDRVVAEASEDGRKLFISFDIDVVDPAYMRATGTPVSGGMTMRESITIIRRLCAESNVIGFDLIELHPALDPTYMTVLNSAHIVKACLTGLAMRKEGLTDRHYLSPVSSEHALDNYYGDQQFYLDATAAENAKREAEKAPEQELEEFADPDEAIQE
;
A
#
# COMPACT_ATOMS: atom_id res chain seq x y z
N MET A 1 48.44 25.77 -9.90
CA MET A 1 47.24 25.92 -9.07
C MET A 1 47.35 27.00 -7.99
N MET A 2 48.43 27.07 -7.18
CA MET A 2 48.55 28.05 -6.07
C MET A 2 48.33 29.55 -6.43
N PRO A 3 48.82 30.11 -7.56
CA PRO A 3 48.71 31.56 -7.82
C PRO A 3 47.27 32.06 -8.04
N LYS A 4 46.35 31.16 -8.45
CA LYS A 4 44.95 31.50 -8.71
C LYS A 4 44.07 31.26 -7.48
N LEU A 5 44.47 30.37 -6.58
CA LEU A 5 43.81 30.17 -5.28
C LEU A 5 44.13 31.30 -4.30
N GLU A 6 45.29 31.96 -4.46
CA GLU A 6 45.64 33.19 -3.73
C GLU A 6 44.65 34.36 -3.95
N LEU A 7 43.81 34.28 -5.00
CA LEU A 7 42.76 35.26 -5.30
C LEU A 7 41.46 35.01 -4.54
N LEU A 8 41.36 33.89 -3.83
CA LEU A 8 40.18 33.45 -3.11
C LEU A 8 40.41 33.50 -1.60
N THR A 9 39.36 33.78 -0.83
CA THR A 9 39.39 33.68 0.62
C THR A 9 39.45 32.23 1.08
N GLU A 10 39.84 31.99 2.34
CA GLU A 10 39.83 30.64 2.92
C GLU A 10 38.43 30.01 2.87
N GLU A 11 37.38 30.82 3.05
CA GLU A 11 35.98 30.39 2.98
C GLU A 11 35.57 29.98 1.55
N GLU A 12 36.00 30.73 0.53
CA GLU A 12 35.78 30.40 -0.88
C GLU A 12 36.49 29.11 -1.28
N ILE A 13 37.72 28.89 -0.79
CA ILE A 13 38.48 27.66 -1.00
C ILE A 13 37.79 26.48 -0.30
N ALA A 14 37.34 26.65 0.94
CA ALA A 14 36.58 25.64 1.67
C ALA A 14 35.26 25.28 0.97
N PHE A 15 34.56 26.28 0.42
CA PHE A 15 33.37 26.06 -0.40
C PHE A 15 33.67 25.19 -1.62
N LEU A 16 34.75 25.45 -2.35
CA LEU A 16 35.14 24.66 -3.52
C LEU A 16 35.47 23.19 -3.21
N GLN A 17 35.90 22.91 -1.97
CA GLN A 17 36.16 21.55 -1.50
C GLN A 17 34.90 20.83 -0.98
N SER A 18 33.84 21.57 -0.71
CA SER A 18 32.58 21.04 -0.18
C SER A 18 31.79 20.24 -1.23
N GLY A 19 30.78 19.49 -0.76
CA GLY A 19 29.82 18.84 -1.65
C GLY A 19 29.00 19.82 -2.49
N ASP A 20 28.74 21.02 -1.97
CA ASP A 20 27.88 22.03 -2.62
C ASP A 20 28.48 22.55 -3.92
N ALA A 21 29.81 22.66 -4.00
CA ALA A 21 30.49 23.07 -5.23
C ALA A 21 30.41 22.00 -6.33
N ARG A 22 30.23 20.71 -5.97
CA ARG A 22 30.26 19.61 -6.93
C ARG A 22 29.12 19.65 -7.94
N ARG A 23 28.00 20.31 -7.61
CA ARG A 23 26.86 20.43 -8.53
C ARG A 23 27.12 21.33 -9.74
N PHE A 24 28.17 22.17 -9.70
CA PHE A 24 28.47 23.12 -10.78
C PHE A 24 29.52 22.61 -11.77
N ALA A 25 30.54 21.90 -11.29
CA ALA A 25 31.64 21.40 -12.13
C ALA A 25 31.85 19.88 -12.04
N GLY A 26 31.15 19.17 -11.15
CA GLY A 26 31.32 17.73 -10.95
C GLY A 26 32.30 17.42 -9.81
N ASN A 27 33.27 16.54 -10.05
CA ASN A 27 34.26 16.19 -9.04
C ASN A 27 35.31 17.33 -8.88
N LEU A 28 36.13 17.22 -7.84
CA LEU A 28 37.14 18.24 -7.54
C LEU A 28 38.10 18.48 -8.71
N GLU A 29 38.49 17.43 -9.43
CA GLU A 29 39.37 17.54 -10.61
C GLU A 29 38.76 18.43 -11.69
N LYS A 30 37.48 18.23 -12.04
CA LYS A 30 36.80 19.10 -13.00
C LYS A 30 36.64 20.53 -12.50
N THR A 31 36.43 20.73 -11.20
CA THR A 31 36.45 22.07 -10.59
C THR A 31 37.80 22.74 -10.79
N VAL A 32 38.91 22.00 -10.64
CA VAL A 32 40.27 22.50 -10.94
C VAL A 32 40.40 22.88 -12.41
N GLU A 33 39.97 22.02 -13.33
CA GLU A 33 40.02 22.31 -14.77
C GLU A 33 39.24 23.59 -15.13
N GLU A 34 38.07 23.79 -14.53
CA GLU A 34 37.26 25.00 -14.75
C GLU A 34 37.92 26.26 -14.20
N LEU A 35 38.62 26.18 -13.06
CA LEU A 35 39.43 27.28 -12.52
C LEU A 35 40.62 27.61 -13.42
N GLU A 36 41.26 26.61 -14.03
CA GLU A 36 42.40 26.81 -14.91
C GLU A 36 42.02 27.51 -16.22
N LYS A 37 40.85 27.19 -16.78
CA LYS A 37 40.31 27.81 -18.00
C LYS A 37 39.91 29.29 -17.82
N ARG A 38 39.67 29.75 -16.58
CA ARG A 38 39.18 31.11 -16.29
C ARG A 38 40.30 32.11 -16.08
N SER A 39 40.08 33.37 -16.46
CA SER A 39 41.01 34.47 -16.13
C SER A 39 40.97 34.78 -14.62
N PRO A 40 42.04 35.36 -14.04
CA PRO A 40 42.08 35.78 -12.63
C PRO A 40 40.84 36.55 -12.16
N GLU A 41 40.36 37.50 -12.96
CA GLU A 41 39.22 38.36 -12.65
C GLU A 41 37.89 37.58 -12.64
N ASN A 42 37.79 36.53 -13.46
CA ASN A 42 36.58 35.72 -13.59
C ASN A 42 36.49 34.58 -12.57
N ILE A 43 37.59 34.26 -11.88
CA ILE A 43 37.62 33.20 -10.86
C ILE A 43 36.81 33.62 -9.65
N GLN A 44 37.10 34.80 -9.08
CA GLN A 44 36.38 35.30 -7.91
C GLN A 44 34.88 35.48 -8.19
N ALA A 45 34.54 36.10 -9.33
CA ALA A 45 33.15 36.29 -9.73
C ALA A 45 32.40 34.95 -9.91
N TRP A 46 33.07 33.93 -10.43
CA TRP A 46 32.47 32.61 -10.60
C TRP A 46 32.25 31.89 -9.27
N VAL A 47 33.23 31.94 -8.35
CA VAL A 47 33.09 31.33 -7.02
C VAL A 47 32.01 32.05 -6.20
N GLN A 48 32.00 33.37 -6.20
CA GLN A 48 30.95 34.18 -5.57
C GLN A 48 29.57 33.90 -6.16
N ALA A 49 29.46 33.73 -7.49
CA ALA A 49 28.21 33.34 -8.12
C ALA A 49 27.74 31.95 -7.66
N MET A 50 28.64 30.97 -7.53
CA MET A 50 28.29 29.65 -7.02
C MET A 50 27.80 29.71 -5.57
N ILE A 51 28.52 30.43 -4.70
CA ILE A 51 28.13 30.65 -3.30
C ILE A 51 26.77 31.34 -3.24
N HIS A 52 26.58 32.41 -4.01
CA HIS A 52 25.31 33.14 -4.07
C HIS A 52 24.14 32.23 -4.46
N VAL A 53 24.32 31.36 -5.47
CA VAL A 53 23.29 30.40 -5.87
C VAL A 53 23.03 29.37 -4.76
N VAL A 54 24.05 28.89 -4.06
CA VAL A 54 23.91 27.97 -2.92
C VAL A 54 23.17 28.63 -1.77
N GLU A 55 23.63 29.77 -1.29
CA GLU A 55 22.99 30.51 -0.20
C GLU A 55 21.60 31.01 -0.56
N GLY A 56 21.39 31.41 -1.82
CA GLY A 56 20.09 31.81 -2.35
C GLY A 56 19.07 30.67 -2.28
N SER A 57 19.52 29.43 -2.52
CA SER A 57 18.68 28.21 -2.51
C SER A 57 18.37 27.65 -1.13
N ARG A 58 19.05 28.12 -0.07
CA ARG A 58 18.80 27.67 1.31
C ARG A 58 17.66 28.44 1.96
N TYR A 59 16.96 27.79 2.89
CA TYR A 59 15.97 28.44 3.75
C TYR A 59 16.61 29.55 4.59
N LYS A 60 15.93 30.71 4.69
CA LYS A 60 16.34 31.85 5.52
C LYS A 60 15.15 32.33 6.36
N GLU A 61 15.28 32.21 7.67
CA GLU A 61 14.30 32.72 8.64
C GLU A 61 14.02 34.22 8.41
N GLY A 62 12.75 34.61 8.43
CA GLY A 62 12.30 35.98 8.18
C GLY A 62 12.20 36.38 6.70
N ARG A 63 12.83 35.64 5.78
CA ARG A 63 12.60 35.75 4.33
C ARG A 63 11.58 34.71 3.86
N ASP A 64 11.80 33.46 4.26
CA ASP A 64 11.00 32.32 3.85
C ASP A 64 10.10 31.89 5.02
N LEU A 65 8.86 31.55 4.71
CA LEU A 65 7.95 30.96 5.68
C LEU A 65 8.15 29.44 5.71
N PRO A 66 8.31 28.81 6.89
CA PRO A 66 8.50 27.36 6.99
C PRO A 66 7.20 26.59 6.72
N ASN A 67 6.04 27.26 6.80
CA ASN A 67 4.73 26.69 6.55
C ASN A 67 3.81 27.73 5.89
N ILE A 68 2.85 27.25 5.12
CA ILE A 68 1.76 28.09 4.59
C ILE A 68 0.76 28.31 5.73
N PRO A 69 0.50 29.57 6.17
CA PRO A 69 -0.49 29.83 7.20
C PRO A 69 -1.89 29.58 6.64
N LEU A 70 -2.69 28.80 7.38
CA LEU A 70 -4.09 28.58 7.03
C LEU A 70 -4.96 29.70 7.58
N ASN A 71 -6.04 30.04 6.87
CA ASN A 71 -7.04 30.99 7.37
C ASN A 71 -7.92 30.34 8.46
N THR A 72 -7.46 30.40 9.71
CA THR A 72 -8.16 29.79 10.87
C THR A 72 -9.45 30.49 11.26
N ASP A 73 -9.72 31.69 10.72
CA ASP A 73 -10.95 32.44 10.97
C ASP A 73 -12.09 32.03 10.03
N SER A 74 -11.82 31.17 9.04
CA SER A 74 -12.86 30.69 8.12
C SER A 74 -13.92 29.86 8.85
N PRO A 75 -15.22 30.18 8.72
CA PRO A 75 -16.29 29.38 9.32
C PRO A 75 -16.41 27.99 8.67
N GLU A 76 -15.82 27.79 7.49
CA GLU A 76 -15.83 26.52 6.75
C GLU A 76 -14.54 25.73 6.90
N PHE A 77 -13.64 26.13 7.82
CA PHE A 77 -12.30 25.54 7.97
C PHE A 77 -12.32 24.01 7.94
N ASN A 78 -13.21 23.35 8.69
CA ASN A 78 -13.31 21.89 8.76
C ASN A 78 -14.48 21.29 7.96
N ALA A 79 -15.22 22.08 7.17
CA ALA A 79 -16.46 21.64 6.53
C ALA A 79 -16.31 20.38 5.66
N TRP A 80 -15.16 20.24 4.98
CA TRP A 80 -14.85 19.13 4.08
C TRP A 80 -14.79 17.75 4.75
N ARG A 81 -14.46 17.66 6.04
CA ARG A 81 -14.34 16.40 6.80
C ARG A 81 -15.43 16.18 7.84
N MET A 82 -16.39 17.10 7.93
CA MET A 82 -17.48 16.94 8.89
C MET A 82 -18.40 15.80 8.43
N VAL A 83 -18.41 14.71 9.19
CA VAL A 83 -19.35 13.62 8.99
C VAL A 83 -20.76 14.13 9.30
N ARG A 84 -21.70 13.84 8.39
CA ARG A 84 -23.11 14.17 8.58
C ARG A 84 -23.64 13.41 9.81
N PRO A 85 -24.24 14.08 10.80
CA PRO A 85 -24.80 13.40 11.97
C PRO A 85 -25.91 12.43 11.59
N ARG A 86 -25.91 11.23 12.17
CA ARG A 86 -26.94 10.18 11.93
C ARG A 86 -28.37 10.66 12.20
N SER A 87 -28.56 11.64 13.09
CA SER A 87 -29.87 12.25 13.35
C SER A 87 -30.44 13.06 12.18
N MET A 88 -29.64 13.34 11.14
CA MET A 88 -30.06 13.99 9.90
C MET A 88 -30.41 12.99 8.79
N ASP A 89 -30.27 11.70 9.03
CA ASP A 89 -30.56 10.64 8.07
C ASP A 89 -31.86 9.91 8.44
N PRO A 90 -32.53 9.24 7.49
CA PRO A 90 -33.65 8.37 7.80
C PRO A 90 -33.27 7.32 8.85
N GLU A 91 -34.17 7.05 9.80
CA GLU A 91 -33.94 6.02 10.81
C GLU A 91 -33.74 4.64 10.15
N ARG A 92 -32.68 3.96 10.57
CA ARG A 92 -32.38 2.57 10.19
C ARG A 92 -31.59 1.87 11.29
N GLU A 93 -31.70 0.55 11.34
CA GLU A 93 -30.80 -0.29 12.13
C GLU A 93 -29.37 -0.18 11.59
N ALA A 94 -28.39 -0.35 12.49
CA ALA A 94 -26.99 -0.38 12.10
C ALA A 94 -26.68 -1.70 11.37
N GLY A 95 -25.85 -1.62 10.34
CA GLY A 95 -25.40 -2.78 9.57
C GLY A 95 -25.16 -2.46 8.10
N PRO A 96 -24.52 -3.39 7.36
CA PRO A 96 -24.24 -3.21 5.94
C PRO A 96 -25.51 -3.12 5.09
N ILE A 97 -25.47 -2.26 4.07
CA ILE A 97 -26.59 -1.93 3.19
C ILE A 97 -26.37 -2.57 1.81
N GLY A 98 -27.20 -3.55 1.47
CA GLY A 98 -27.24 -4.10 0.13
C GLY A 98 -27.80 -3.08 -0.86
N LEU A 99 -27.00 -2.69 -1.85
CA LEU A 99 -27.41 -1.72 -2.88
C LEU A 99 -27.97 -2.37 -4.16
N GLY A 100 -27.85 -3.69 -4.30
CA GLY A 100 -28.35 -4.43 -5.45
C GLY A 100 -29.87 -4.48 -5.54
N ARG A 101 -30.41 -4.25 -6.75
CA ARG A 101 -31.84 -4.36 -7.06
C ARG A 101 -32.25 -5.78 -7.48
N TYR A 102 -31.37 -6.53 -8.12
CA TYR A 102 -31.65 -7.85 -8.70
C TYR A 102 -30.64 -8.88 -8.18
N ASP A 103 -31.01 -9.65 -7.16
CA ASP A 103 -30.13 -10.67 -6.56
C ASP A 103 -28.70 -10.13 -6.30
N GLY A 104 -28.63 -8.95 -5.68
CA GLY A 104 -27.36 -8.24 -5.43
C GLY A 104 -26.80 -7.40 -6.60
N ARG A 105 -27.44 -7.36 -7.78
CA ARG A 105 -26.96 -6.63 -8.98
C ARG A 105 -27.83 -5.44 -9.37
N GLY A 106 -27.33 -4.61 -10.30
CA GLY A 106 -28.09 -3.50 -10.91
C GLY A 106 -28.34 -2.31 -9.98
N GLY A 107 -27.61 -2.24 -8.87
CA GLY A 107 -27.54 -1.09 -7.97
C GLY A 107 -26.42 -0.12 -8.32
N PRO A 108 -26.27 0.98 -7.56
CA PRO A 108 -25.07 1.81 -7.59
C PRO A 108 -23.80 0.97 -7.42
N PRO A 109 -22.70 1.27 -8.16
CA PRO A 109 -21.47 0.51 -8.07
C PRO A 109 -20.74 0.76 -6.74
N THR A 110 -20.37 -0.32 -6.07
CA THR A 110 -19.47 -0.37 -4.91
C THR A 110 -18.24 -1.21 -5.27
N PHE A 111 -17.17 -1.14 -4.46
CA PHE A 111 -16.01 -1.98 -4.65
C PHE A 111 -16.44 -3.45 -4.64
N GLY A 112 -16.15 -4.17 -5.72
CA GLY A 112 -16.50 -5.59 -5.88
C GLY A 112 -18.01 -5.91 -5.90
N GLY A 113 -18.88 -4.90 -5.85
CA GLY A 113 -20.31 -5.09 -5.63
C GLY A 113 -20.68 -5.44 -4.18
N PHE A 114 -19.79 -5.22 -3.21
CA PHE A 114 -20.04 -5.49 -1.80
C PHE A 114 -21.07 -4.52 -1.18
N PRO A 115 -21.74 -4.89 -0.07
CA PRO A 115 -22.61 -4.00 0.68
C PRO A 115 -21.89 -2.71 1.13
N LEU A 116 -22.66 -1.63 1.30
CA LEU A 116 -22.16 -0.35 1.78
C LEU A 116 -22.26 -0.28 3.31
N ALA A 117 -21.21 0.16 4.00
CA ALA A 117 -21.26 0.62 5.39
C ALA A 117 -20.95 2.11 5.43
N LEU A 118 -21.58 2.85 6.36
CA LEU A 118 -21.45 4.32 6.43
C LEU A 118 -20.86 4.80 7.76
N THR A 119 -20.96 4.00 8.82
CA THR A 119 -20.46 4.35 10.14
C THR A 119 -19.78 3.17 10.85
N PRO A 120 -19.00 3.41 11.93
CA PRO A 120 -18.40 2.34 12.71
C PRO A 120 -19.43 1.39 13.32
N GLU A 121 -20.62 1.90 13.67
CA GLU A 121 -21.71 1.05 14.17
C GLU A 121 -22.19 0.06 13.12
N ASP A 122 -22.14 0.40 11.82
CA ASP A 122 -22.46 -0.55 10.75
C ASP A 122 -21.41 -1.66 10.65
N LEU A 123 -20.13 -1.31 10.84
CA LEU A 123 -19.03 -2.27 10.82
C LEU A 123 -19.17 -3.26 11.98
N ILE A 124 -19.45 -2.75 13.19
CA ILE A 124 -19.63 -3.56 14.39
C ILE A 124 -20.88 -4.44 14.28
N ALA A 125 -22.02 -3.87 13.90
CA ALA A 125 -23.27 -4.61 13.79
C ALA A 125 -23.24 -5.67 12.67
N GLY A 126 -22.49 -5.41 11.60
CA GLY A 126 -22.28 -6.35 10.51
C GLY A 126 -21.19 -7.39 10.75
N GLU A 127 -20.53 -7.38 11.91
CA GLU A 127 -19.36 -8.22 12.22
C GLU A 127 -18.35 -8.20 11.05
N VAL A 128 -18.07 -7.00 10.55
CA VAL A 128 -17.28 -6.81 9.34
C VAL A 128 -15.83 -7.20 9.58
N GLU A 129 -15.27 -8.01 8.68
CA GLU A 129 -13.90 -8.54 8.78
C GLU A 129 -12.94 -7.83 7.82
N ALA A 130 -13.43 -7.34 6.69
CA ALA A 130 -12.64 -6.58 5.73
C ALA A 130 -13.42 -5.36 5.22
N VAL A 131 -12.75 -4.21 5.22
CA VAL A 131 -13.32 -2.94 4.81
C VAL A 131 -12.54 -2.40 3.63
N ILE A 132 -13.18 -2.22 2.48
CA ILE A 132 -12.58 -1.51 1.34
C ILE A 132 -12.96 -0.04 1.44
N VAL A 133 -11.96 0.84 1.49
CA VAL A 133 -12.17 2.28 1.61
C VAL A 133 -11.30 3.02 0.60
N GLY A 134 -11.87 4.00 -0.10
CA GLY A 134 -11.12 4.83 -1.03
C GLY A 134 -10.40 5.98 -0.32
N ALA A 135 -9.19 6.31 -0.74
CA ALA A 135 -8.45 7.48 -0.28
C ALA A 135 -7.86 8.23 -1.49
N PRO A 136 -8.61 9.11 -2.16
CA PRO A 136 -8.17 9.75 -3.40
C PRO A 136 -7.19 10.92 -3.18
N LEU A 137 -6.18 10.76 -2.31
CA LEU A 137 -5.15 11.76 -2.01
C LEU A 137 -3.97 11.66 -2.99
N ASN A 138 -3.82 12.61 -3.92
CA ASN A 138 -2.84 12.51 -5.01
C ASN A 138 -1.91 13.71 -5.20
N MET A 139 -1.90 14.62 -4.22
CA MET A 139 -1.13 15.86 -4.27
C MET A 139 0.29 15.74 -3.68
N GLY A 140 0.65 14.56 -3.19
CA GLY A 140 2.02 14.22 -2.80
C GLY A 140 2.89 13.87 -4.02
N SER A 141 2.29 13.61 -5.18
CA SER A 141 2.99 13.35 -6.43
C SER A 141 3.42 14.64 -7.15
N ALA A 142 4.63 14.64 -7.71
CA ALA A 142 5.22 15.81 -8.39
C ALA A 142 5.30 15.68 -9.92
N TRP A 143 4.75 14.61 -10.51
CA TRP A 143 4.87 14.36 -11.95
C TRP A 143 3.54 14.06 -12.65
N ARG A 144 3.13 12.79 -12.72
CA ARG A 144 1.91 12.37 -13.43
C ARG A 144 0.77 11.97 -12.50
N ASP A 145 0.98 12.10 -11.18
CA ASP A 145 0.04 11.83 -10.09
C ASP A 145 -0.69 10.47 -10.12
N SER A 146 -1.37 10.17 -9.02
CA SER A 146 -2.34 9.08 -8.91
C SER A 146 -3.74 9.66 -9.16
N GLY A 147 -4.32 9.47 -10.33
CA GLY A 147 -5.54 10.18 -10.74
C GLY A 147 -6.70 10.15 -9.71
N SER A 148 -7.40 11.27 -9.59
CA SER A 148 -8.52 11.47 -8.64
C SER A 148 -9.73 10.55 -8.87
N GLN A 149 -9.81 9.88 -10.02
CA GLN A 149 -10.88 8.93 -10.36
C GLN A 149 -10.53 7.46 -10.06
N SER A 150 -9.37 7.18 -9.46
CA SER A 150 -8.92 5.82 -9.13
C SER A 150 -9.94 5.02 -8.33
N THR A 151 -10.51 5.61 -7.28
CA THR A 151 -11.53 4.96 -6.43
C THR A 151 -12.82 4.67 -7.20
N THR A 152 -13.27 5.62 -8.02
CA THR A 152 -14.50 5.49 -8.81
C THR A 152 -14.36 4.41 -9.89
N GLU A 153 -13.25 4.42 -10.64
CA GLU A 153 -13.00 3.43 -11.69
C GLU A 153 -12.85 2.01 -11.13
N MET A 154 -12.23 1.86 -9.96
CA MET A 154 -12.16 0.59 -9.26
C MET A 154 -13.55 0.07 -8.81
N ARG A 155 -14.50 0.94 -8.46
CA ARG A 155 -15.90 0.53 -8.22
C ARG A 155 -16.63 0.12 -9.50
N VAL A 156 -16.43 0.87 -10.59
CA VAL A 156 -17.13 0.65 -11.86
C VAL A 156 -16.63 -0.60 -12.59
N LEU A 157 -15.31 -0.79 -12.65
CA LEU A 157 -14.67 -1.82 -13.47
C LEU A 157 -14.14 -3.01 -12.64
N GLY A 158 -13.92 -2.81 -11.34
CA GLY A 158 -13.27 -3.79 -10.47
C GLY A 158 -14.17 -4.91 -9.95
N GLY A 159 -15.30 -5.21 -10.60
CA GLY A 159 -16.25 -6.25 -10.16
C GLY A 159 -15.63 -7.65 -9.97
N THR A 160 -14.45 -7.91 -10.55
CA THR A 160 -13.68 -9.16 -10.30
C THR A 160 -13.32 -9.36 -8.82
N MET A 161 -13.21 -8.29 -8.02
CA MET A 161 -12.94 -8.37 -6.57
C MET A 161 -13.94 -9.27 -5.83
N GLY A 162 -15.23 -9.25 -6.22
CA GLY A 162 -16.30 -10.03 -5.61
C GLY A 162 -16.51 -11.42 -6.22
N SER A 163 -15.53 -11.97 -6.93
CA SER A 163 -15.66 -13.27 -7.60
C SER A 163 -14.73 -14.33 -7.00
N ALA A 164 -15.13 -15.60 -7.06
CA ALA A 164 -14.30 -16.72 -6.63
C ALA A 164 -12.95 -16.78 -7.36
N ASP A 165 -11.87 -17.11 -6.65
CA ASP A 165 -10.56 -17.39 -7.23
C ASP A 165 -10.50 -18.84 -7.70
N GLN A 166 -10.37 -19.04 -9.01
CA GLN A 166 -10.32 -20.37 -9.61
C GLN A 166 -9.12 -21.18 -9.11
N TYR A 167 -7.95 -20.60 -8.86
CA TYR A 167 -6.74 -21.38 -8.54
C TYR A 167 -6.86 -22.07 -7.18
N VAL A 168 -7.54 -21.44 -6.22
CA VAL A 168 -7.68 -21.95 -4.85
C VAL A 168 -9.11 -22.36 -4.50
N GLN A 169 -10.07 -22.14 -5.41
CA GLN A 169 -11.50 -22.45 -5.24
C GLN A 169 -12.14 -21.78 -4.01
N VAL A 170 -11.66 -20.58 -3.65
CA VAL A 170 -12.17 -19.78 -2.54
C VAL A 170 -12.93 -18.58 -3.08
N ASP A 171 -14.12 -18.35 -2.52
CA ASP A 171 -14.94 -17.16 -2.76
C ASP A 171 -14.95 -16.32 -1.48
N ALA A 172 -14.10 -15.28 -1.43
CA ALA A 172 -13.93 -14.46 -0.24
C ALA A 172 -15.26 -13.85 0.25
N SER A 173 -16.19 -13.56 -0.67
CA SER A 173 -17.51 -12.98 -0.33
C SER A 173 -18.43 -13.93 0.45
N LYS A 174 -18.14 -15.23 0.43
CA LYS A 174 -18.89 -16.26 1.17
C LYS A 174 -18.24 -16.63 2.50
N VAL A 175 -17.00 -16.21 2.70
CA VAL A 175 -16.17 -16.55 3.86
C VAL A 175 -16.03 -15.37 4.81
N LEU A 176 -15.96 -14.15 4.25
CA LEU A 176 -15.73 -12.91 4.98
C LEU A 176 -16.95 -11.98 4.89
N ASN A 177 -17.22 -11.26 5.97
CA ASN A 177 -18.09 -10.08 5.91
C ASN A 177 -17.29 -8.89 5.35
N ILE A 178 -17.54 -8.53 4.09
CA ILE A 178 -16.81 -7.48 3.35
C ILE A 178 -17.74 -6.32 3.02
N VAL A 179 -17.26 -5.08 3.20
CA VAL A 179 -18.03 -3.87 2.86
C VAL A 179 -17.20 -2.84 2.08
N ASP A 180 -17.89 -2.02 1.30
CA ASP A 180 -17.40 -0.72 0.82
C ASP A 180 -17.73 0.34 1.88
N TYR A 181 -16.74 1.12 2.29
CA TYR A 181 -16.88 2.17 3.31
C TYR A 181 -16.76 3.60 2.72
N GLY A 182 -17.04 3.72 1.42
CA GLY A 182 -16.99 5.00 0.72
C GLY A 182 -15.56 5.50 0.52
N ASP A 183 -15.43 6.81 0.34
CA ASP A 183 -14.14 7.49 0.21
C ASP A 183 -13.90 8.37 1.44
N ILE A 184 -12.66 8.35 1.93
CA ILE A 184 -12.17 9.28 2.94
C ILE A 184 -12.20 10.68 2.35
N ALA A 185 -12.69 11.64 3.14
CA ALA A 185 -12.68 13.04 2.75
C ALA A 185 -11.24 13.55 2.57
N ILE A 186 -10.97 14.24 1.47
CA ILE A 186 -9.67 14.83 1.13
C ILE A 186 -9.82 16.35 1.04
N ASP A 187 -8.90 17.07 1.68
CA ASP A 187 -8.71 18.50 1.46
C ASP A 187 -7.82 18.69 0.22
N ASN A 188 -8.45 19.02 -0.92
CA ASN A 188 -7.79 19.14 -2.22
C ASN A 188 -6.79 20.31 -2.33
N ASP A 189 -6.59 21.10 -1.28
CA ASP A 189 -5.55 22.13 -1.21
C ASP A 189 -4.50 21.83 -0.13
N SER A 190 -4.63 20.70 0.59
CA SER A 190 -3.74 20.39 1.71
C SER A 190 -3.56 18.89 1.96
N THR A 191 -2.45 18.36 1.46
CA THR A 191 -2.01 16.99 1.74
C THR A 191 -1.85 16.73 3.24
N GLU A 192 -1.25 17.68 3.98
CA GLU A 192 -1.02 17.52 5.43
C GLU A 192 -2.33 17.37 6.22
N ARG A 193 -3.36 18.14 5.86
CA ARG A 193 -4.68 18.05 6.52
C ARG A 193 -5.40 16.76 6.13
N SER A 194 -5.27 16.36 4.87
CA SER A 194 -5.83 15.10 4.36
C SER A 194 -5.22 13.89 5.07
N MET A 195 -3.90 13.85 5.28
CA MET A 195 -3.21 12.77 6.00
C MET A 195 -3.74 12.59 7.43
N GLN A 196 -4.09 13.67 8.12
CA GLN A 196 -4.68 13.58 9.47
C GLN A 196 -6.04 12.89 9.44
N GLU A 197 -6.86 13.18 8.44
CA GLU A 197 -8.18 12.56 8.28
C GLU A 197 -8.07 11.10 7.85
N VAL A 198 -7.16 10.78 6.92
CA VAL A 198 -6.85 9.40 6.52
C VAL A 198 -6.42 8.57 7.74
N ARG A 199 -5.46 9.06 8.53
CA ARG A 199 -5.03 8.38 9.76
C ARG A 199 -6.18 8.13 10.73
N ARG A 200 -7.09 9.10 10.87
CA ARG A 200 -8.27 8.99 11.75
C ARG A 200 -9.20 7.88 11.28
N VAL A 201 -9.54 7.82 9.98
CA VAL A 201 -10.46 6.80 9.43
C VAL A 201 -9.81 5.41 9.42
N VAL A 202 -8.52 5.29 9.10
CA VAL A 202 -7.80 4.02 9.20
C VAL A 202 -7.81 3.49 10.63
N ARG A 203 -7.58 4.37 11.62
CA ARG A 203 -7.67 4.02 13.04
C ARG A 203 -9.10 3.57 13.41
N GLU A 204 -10.11 4.32 12.98
CA GLU A 204 -11.53 4.01 13.23
C GLU A 204 -11.89 2.61 12.73
N ILE A 205 -11.49 2.23 11.51
CA ILE A 205 -11.72 0.90 10.97
C ILE A 205 -10.98 -0.15 11.80
N ALA A 206 -9.68 0.06 12.07
CA ALA A 206 -8.86 -0.90 12.79
C ALA A 206 -9.31 -1.13 14.24
N GLU A 207 -9.89 -0.13 14.91
CA GLU A 207 -10.47 -0.24 16.25
C GLU A 207 -11.67 -1.21 16.31
N THR A 208 -12.35 -1.46 15.18
CA THR A 208 -13.42 -2.47 15.09
C THR A 208 -12.89 -3.91 15.00
N GLY A 209 -11.59 -4.08 14.72
CA GLY A 209 -10.97 -5.37 14.44
C GLY A 209 -10.99 -5.77 12.96
N ALA A 210 -11.69 -5.02 12.11
CA ALA A 210 -11.69 -5.23 10.66
C ALA A 210 -10.35 -4.86 10.01
N VAL A 211 -10.03 -5.51 8.89
CA VAL A 211 -8.84 -5.22 8.07
C VAL A 211 -9.18 -4.10 7.07
N PRO A 212 -8.58 -2.89 7.16
CA PRO A 212 -8.73 -1.86 6.14
C PRO A 212 -7.93 -2.22 4.87
N LEU A 213 -8.61 -2.18 3.73
CA LEU A 213 -8.06 -2.24 2.37
C LEU A 213 -8.23 -0.85 1.75
N ILE A 214 -7.17 -0.03 1.80
CA ILE A 214 -7.17 1.35 1.34
C ILE A 214 -6.85 1.41 -0.15
N ILE A 215 -7.70 2.04 -0.96
CA ILE A 215 -7.55 2.09 -2.42
C ILE A 215 -7.41 3.53 -2.91
N GLY A 216 -6.43 3.76 -3.78
CA GLY A 216 -6.24 5.04 -4.48
C GLY A 216 -5.18 5.92 -3.84
N GLY A 217 -5.03 7.13 -4.40
CA GLY A 217 -4.02 8.11 -3.98
C GLY A 217 -2.58 7.70 -4.30
N ASP A 218 -1.66 8.61 -3.99
CA ASP A 218 -0.22 8.45 -4.23
C ASP A 218 0.45 7.86 -2.99
N HIS A 219 1.73 7.50 -3.09
CA HIS A 219 2.38 6.79 -1.99
C HIS A 219 2.54 7.59 -0.70
N SER A 220 2.26 8.89 -0.71
CA SER A 220 2.20 9.68 0.52
C SER A 220 1.19 9.11 1.52
N LEU A 221 0.16 8.37 1.07
CA LEU A 221 -0.81 7.66 1.90
C LEU A 221 -0.22 6.57 2.80
N SER A 222 0.92 5.98 2.46
CA SER A 222 1.54 4.95 3.30
C SER A 222 1.84 5.49 4.69
N TYR A 223 2.19 6.79 4.79
CA TYR A 223 2.43 7.46 6.06
C TYR A 223 1.20 7.43 7.01
N PRO A 224 0.05 8.05 6.67
CA PRO A 224 -1.11 8.04 7.55
C PRO A 224 -1.72 6.64 7.74
N ASN A 225 -1.64 5.75 6.74
CA ASN A 225 -2.13 4.37 6.85
C ASN A 225 -1.38 3.60 7.94
N ILE A 226 -0.05 3.56 7.84
CA ILE A 226 0.79 2.83 8.80
C ILE A 226 0.74 3.48 10.19
N ALA A 227 0.76 4.82 10.26
CA ALA A 227 0.64 5.52 11.53
C ALA A 227 -0.72 5.27 12.22
N GLY A 228 -1.81 5.17 11.46
CA GLY A 228 -3.14 4.85 11.99
C GLY A 228 -3.22 3.44 12.56
N LEU A 229 -2.60 2.45 11.90
CA LEU A 229 -2.50 1.09 12.42
C LEU A 229 -1.56 1.02 13.64
N ALA A 230 -0.49 1.81 13.66
CA ALA A 230 0.43 1.91 14.80
C ALA A 230 -0.26 2.47 16.05
N ASP A 231 -1.21 3.39 15.89
CA ASP A 231 -2.02 3.93 17.00
C ASP A 231 -2.86 2.85 17.69
N VAL A 232 -3.32 1.83 16.94
CA VAL A 232 -4.18 0.75 17.47
C VAL A 232 -3.35 -0.42 17.99
N TYR A 233 -2.40 -0.90 17.19
CA TYR A 233 -1.70 -2.17 17.45
C TYR A 233 -0.35 -2.00 18.14
N GLY A 234 0.19 -0.77 18.15
CA GLY A 234 1.52 -0.46 18.65
C GLY A 234 2.62 -0.78 17.65
N LYS A 235 3.49 0.19 17.40
CA LYS A 235 4.62 0.09 16.44
C LYS A 235 5.55 -1.11 16.64
N GLU A 236 5.72 -1.57 17.89
CA GLU A 236 6.60 -2.70 18.23
C GLU A 236 6.04 -4.06 17.80
N ARG A 237 4.79 -4.11 17.34
CA ARG A 237 4.12 -5.31 16.84
C ARG A 237 3.85 -5.27 15.35
N LEU A 238 4.23 -4.20 14.67
CA LEU A 238 3.98 -4.00 13.25
C LEU A 238 5.18 -4.41 12.41
N SER A 239 4.88 -5.04 11.28
CA SER A 239 5.78 -5.17 10.15
C SER A 239 5.09 -4.60 8.91
N VAL A 240 5.88 -4.06 7.99
CA VAL A 240 5.41 -3.53 6.72
C VAL A 240 6.16 -4.25 5.61
N ILE A 241 5.42 -4.78 4.64
CA ILE A 241 5.99 -5.14 3.34
C ILE A 241 5.55 -4.08 2.35
N HIS A 242 6.53 -3.40 1.78
CA HIS A 242 6.36 -2.35 0.81
C HIS A 242 6.81 -2.86 -0.57
N PHE A 243 5.85 -3.05 -1.47
CA PHE A 243 6.07 -3.44 -2.86
C PHE A 243 6.12 -2.21 -3.76
N ASP A 244 7.29 -1.93 -4.36
CA ASP A 244 7.51 -0.70 -5.14
C ASP A 244 8.79 -0.81 -6.00
N ALA A 245 8.83 -0.11 -7.13
CA ALA A 245 10.05 0.09 -7.90
C ALA A 245 11.03 1.07 -7.24
N HIS A 246 10.53 1.95 -6.39
CA HIS A 246 11.21 3.03 -5.68
C HIS A 246 11.36 2.70 -4.20
N TYR A 247 12.28 3.41 -3.53
CA TYR A 247 12.59 3.14 -2.12
C TYR A 247 11.94 4.14 -1.16
N ASP A 248 11.43 5.26 -1.68
CA ASP A 248 10.54 6.24 -1.04
C ASP A 248 10.98 6.75 0.33
N ALA A 249 12.28 6.71 0.55
CA ALA A 249 12.96 7.20 1.74
C ALA A 249 13.83 8.44 1.43
N TRP A 250 13.43 9.28 0.47
CA TRP A 250 14.20 10.47 0.15
C TRP A 250 14.11 11.53 1.27
N TRP A 251 15.24 11.83 1.92
CA TRP A 251 15.33 12.79 3.03
C TRP A 251 15.76 14.20 2.61
N GLY A 252 16.27 14.37 1.38
CA GLY A 252 16.89 15.62 0.93
C GLY A 252 15.93 16.66 0.36
N SER A 253 14.63 16.35 0.27
CA SER A 253 13.63 17.25 -0.31
C SER A 253 13.22 18.34 0.69
N PRO A 254 12.89 19.56 0.22
CA PRO A 254 12.36 20.62 1.08
C PRO A 254 10.97 20.29 1.65
N HIS A 255 10.27 19.32 1.06
CA HIS A 255 8.98 18.81 1.51
C HIS A 255 9.10 17.33 1.83
N LEU A 256 8.73 16.96 3.06
CA LEU A 256 8.67 15.55 3.53
C LEU A 256 7.27 14.93 3.36
N ILE A 257 6.33 15.72 2.85
CA ILE A 257 4.98 15.28 2.48
C ILE A 257 4.97 15.18 0.96
N SER A 258 5.39 14.01 0.48
CA SER A 258 5.41 13.66 -0.93
C SER A 258 5.35 12.15 -1.06
N HIS A 259 5.10 11.65 -2.27
CA HIS A 259 5.09 10.21 -2.51
C HIS A 259 6.48 9.58 -2.38
N GLY A 260 7.59 10.30 -2.63
CA GLY A 260 8.96 9.76 -2.51
C GLY A 260 9.62 9.88 -1.13
N ALA A 261 8.91 10.36 -0.11
CA ALA A 261 9.44 10.53 1.27
C ALA A 261 8.69 9.80 2.42
N PRO A 262 7.57 9.06 2.22
CA PRO A 262 6.78 8.53 3.32
C PRO A 262 7.58 7.52 4.16
N VAL A 263 8.45 6.71 3.54
CA VAL A 263 9.28 5.72 4.25
C VAL A 263 10.24 6.42 5.20
N TYR A 264 10.95 7.45 4.73
CA TYR A 264 11.85 8.23 5.58
C TYR A 264 11.11 8.82 6.77
N ARG A 265 9.94 9.44 6.52
CA ARG A 265 9.13 10.06 7.58
C ARG A 265 8.62 9.04 8.60
N LEU A 266 8.11 7.89 8.14
CA LEU A 266 7.64 6.80 9.00
C LEU A 266 8.73 6.29 9.94
N LEU A 267 9.94 6.10 9.41
CA LEU A 267 11.10 5.60 10.16
C LEU A 267 11.63 6.66 11.12
N ASN A 268 11.76 7.91 10.68
CA ASN A 268 12.30 9.00 11.49
C ASN A 268 11.36 9.41 12.64
N GLU A 269 10.04 9.43 12.40
CA GLU A 269 9.05 9.70 13.45
C GLU A 269 8.74 8.45 14.30
N GLY A 270 9.27 7.29 13.89
CA GLY A 270 9.22 6.05 14.65
C GLY A 270 7.83 5.46 14.75
N HIS A 271 7.07 5.44 13.64
CA HIS A 271 5.78 4.73 13.53
C HIS A 271 5.95 3.24 13.24
N VAL A 272 7.12 2.85 12.73
CA VAL A 272 7.52 1.47 12.46
C VAL A 272 9.03 1.35 12.68
N ARG A 273 9.49 0.18 13.15
CA ARG A 273 10.93 -0.05 13.30
C ARG A 273 11.55 -0.26 11.92
N ILE A 274 12.76 0.27 11.73
CA ILE A 274 13.50 0.15 10.47
C ILE A 274 13.77 -1.30 10.06
N SER A 275 13.98 -2.20 11.02
CA SER A 275 14.14 -3.64 10.77
C SER A 275 12.86 -4.34 10.32
N ASP A 276 11.71 -3.73 10.59
CA ASP A 276 10.39 -4.31 10.32
C ASP A 276 9.72 -3.66 9.10
N TYR A 277 10.41 -2.71 8.44
CA TYR A 277 10.01 -2.14 7.16
C TYR A 277 10.80 -2.84 6.05
N ILE A 278 10.14 -3.72 5.31
CA ILE A 278 10.74 -4.61 4.32
C ILE A 278 10.32 -4.13 2.93
N GLN A 279 11.28 -3.83 2.06
CA GLN A 279 10.99 -3.44 0.68
C GLN A 279 11.19 -4.60 -0.29
N MET A 280 10.34 -4.70 -1.31
CA MET A 280 10.46 -5.71 -2.37
C MET A 280 10.13 -5.11 -3.74
N GLY A 281 11.02 -5.31 -4.72
CA GLY A 281 10.82 -4.86 -6.11
C GLY A 281 11.64 -3.63 -6.55
N LEU A 282 12.52 -3.12 -5.68
CA LEU A 282 13.36 -1.95 -5.97
C LEU A 282 14.17 -2.15 -7.26
N ARG A 283 14.04 -1.19 -8.19
CA ARG A 283 14.75 -1.22 -9.49
C ARG A 283 14.90 0.14 -10.18
N SER A 284 14.38 1.22 -9.61
CA SER A 284 14.41 2.55 -10.21
C SER A 284 15.81 3.21 -10.12
N SER A 285 15.86 4.52 -10.36
CA SER A 285 17.08 5.35 -10.33
C SER A 285 17.77 5.45 -8.96
N GLY A 286 17.15 4.95 -7.89
CA GLY A 286 17.72 4.78 -6.56
C GLY A 286 17.18 3.53 -5.87
N PRO A 287 17.77 3.09 -4.73
CA PRO A 287 18.81 3.78 -3.95
C PRO A 287 20.17 3.82 -4.66
N ASP A 288 20.92 4.90 -4.50
CA ASP A 288 22.31 4.93 -4.94
C ASP A 288 23.22 4.17 -3.94
N ARG A 289 24.53 4.14 -4.20
CA ARG A 289 25.48 3.44 -3.32
C ARG A 289 25.41 3.94 -1.86
N ALA A 290 25.36 5.24 -1.65
CA ALA A 290 25.36 5.82 -0.31
C ALA A 290 24.05 5.51 0.42
N ALA A 291 22.92 5.56 -0.29
CA ALA A 291 21.63 5.16 0.25
C ALA A 291 21.58 3.67 0.60
N PHE A 292 22.14 2.78 -0.23
CA PHE A 292 22.24 1.36 0.11
C PHE A 292 23.12 1.09 1.33
N GLU A 293 24.24 1.83 1.48
CA GLU A 293 25.10 1.77 2.66
C GLU A 293 24.31 2.23 3.91
N TRP A 294 23.62 3.36 3.83
CA TRP A 294 22.75 3.86 4.91
C TRP A 294 21.66 2.86 5.31
N MET A 295 20.93 2.30 4.34
CA MET A 295 19.88 1.30 4.61
C MET A 295 20.44 0.10 5.38
N ARG A 296 21.61 -0.41 4.98
CA ARG A 296 22.25 -1.55 5.65
C ARG A 296 22.74 -1.21 7.04
N GLU A 297 23.40 -0.06 7.21
CA GLU A 297 23.93 0.38 8.50
C GLU A 297 22.83 0.58 9.54
N ASN A 298 21.64 0.98 9.10
CA ASN A 298 20.48 1.15 9.97
C ASN A 298 19.60 -0.12 10.08
N GLY A 299 19.97 -1.22 9.42
CA GLY A 299 19.26 -2.50 9.53
C GLY A 299 17.96 -2.61 8.72
N MET A 300 17.75 -1.75 7.73
CA MET A 300 16.60 -1.81 6.83
C MET A 300 16.70 -3.04 5.92
N ARG A 301 15.57 -3.74 5.73
CA ARG A 301 15.49 -4.94 4.89
C ARG A 301 14.96 -4.58 3.50
N TYR A 302 15.61 -5.05 2.46
CA TYR A 302 15.21 -4.79 1.08
C TYR A 302 15.55 -5.95 0.14
N HIS A 303 14.69 -6.12 -0.86
CA HIS A 303 14.76 -7.17 -1.86
C HIS A 303 14.55 -6.57 -3.26
N THR A 304 15.64 -6.15 -3.87
CA THR A 304 15.65 -5.54 -5.22
C THR A 304 15.21 -6.53 -6.30
N MET A 305 14.78 -6.04 -7.48
CA MET A 305 14.56 -6.93 -8.64
C MET A 305 15.84 -7.66 -9.07
N ALA A 306 17.04 -7.12 -8.80
CA ALA A 306 18.30 -7.82 -9.04
C ALA A 306 18.49 -9.07 -8.15
N GLU A 307 17.93 -9.06 -6.94
CA GLU A 307 17.90 -10.26 -6.09
C GLU A 307 16.89 -11.28 -6.63
N ILE A 308 15.70 -10.81 -7.03
CA ILE A 308 14.65 -11.64 -7.61
C ILE A 308 15.15 -12.30 -8.91
N GLU A 309 15.84 -11.57 -9.79
CA GLU A 309 16.45 -12.12 -11.00
C GLU A 309 17.48 -13.21 -10.67
N ARG A 310 18.29 -13.01 -9.63
CA ARG A 310 19.34 -13.95 -9.24
C ARG A 310 18.81 -15.19 -8.54
N ARG A 311 17.76 -15.07 -7.71
CA ARG A 311 17.31 -16.11 -6.78
C ARG A 311 15.95 -16.72 -7.14
N GLY A 312 15.18 -16.07 -8.00
CA GLY A 312 13.77 -16.34 -8.23
C GLY A 312 12.88 -15.67 -7.18
N TRP A 313 11.69 -15.23 -7.60
CA TRP A 313 10.74 -14.53 -6.72
C TRP A 313 10.24 -15.41 -5.58
N GLU A 314 10.12 -16.73 -5.76
CA GLU A 314 9.62 -17.65 -4.74
C GLU A 314 10.54 -17.72 -3.52
N ALA A 315 11.85 -17.86 -3.76
CA ALA A 315 12.84 -17.92 -2.70
C ALA A 315 12.96 -16.58 -1.94
N VAL A 316 12.78 -15.46 -2.66
CA VAL A 316 12.73 -14.12 -2.05
C VAL A 316 11.46 -13.96 -1.22
N LEU A 317 10.31 -14.40 -1.73
CA LEU A 317 9.04 -14.34 -1.00
C LEU A 317 9.09 -15.13 0.30
N ASP A 318 9.65 -16.34 0.31
CA ASP A 318 9.77 -17.13 1.54
C ASP A 318 10.55 -16.39 2.62
N ARG A 319 11.61 -15.70 2.20
CA ARG A 319 12.43 -14.87 3.08
C ARG A 319 11.64 -13.68 3.60
N VAL A 320 10.93 -12.97 2.72
CA VAL A 320 10.08 -11.83 3.08
C VAL A 320 8.98 -12.24 4.06
N VAL A 321 8.30 -13.36 3.83
CA VAL A 321 7.28 -13.92 4.75
C VAL A 321 7.88 -14.21 6.12
N ALA A 322 9.05 -14.85 6.17
CA ALA A 322 9.75 -15.14 7.42
C ALA A 322 10.12 -13.85 8.16
N GLU A 323 10.74 -12.89 7.48
CA GLU A 323 11.16 -11.60 8.04
C GLU A 323 9.96 -10.79 8.56
N ALA A 324 8.85 -10.76 7.83
CA ALA A 324 7.65 -10.01 8.21
C ALA A 324 6.86 -10.65 9.36
N SER A 325 6.99 -11.96 9.55
CA SER A 325 6.27 -12.73 10.58
C SER A 325 7.07 -12.96 11.86
N GLU A 326 8.31 -12.45 11.93
CA GLU A 326 9.16 -12.52 13.13
C GLU A 326 8.39 -12.05 14.37
N ASP A 327 8.53 -12.78 15.48
CA ASP A 327 7.84 -12.52 16.75
C ASP A 327 6.30 -12.45 16.68
N GLY A 328 5.68 -13.03 15.64
CA GLY A 328 4.22 -12.98 15.47
C GLY A 328 3.69 -11.57 15.17
N ARG A 329 4.50 -10.77 14.47
CA ARG A 329 4.14 -9.41 14.03
C ARG A 329 2.86 -9.39 13.18
N LYS A 330 2.21 -8.25 13.25
CA LYS A 330 1.03 -7.88 12.47
C LYS A 330 1.51 -7.17 11.22
N LEU A 331 1.11 -7.70 10.07
CA LEU A 331 1.60 -7.28 8.77
C LEU A 331 0.69 -6.22 8.16
N PHE A 332 1.26 -5.09 7.75
CA PHE A 332 0.67 -4.19 6.78
C PHE A 332 1.33 -4.39 5.42
N ILE A 333 0.54 -4.49 4.36
CA ILE A 333 1.04 -4.62 2.99
C ILE A 333 0.78 -3.31 2.27
N SER A 334 1.83 -2.62 1.84
CA SER A 334 1.70 -1.45 0.97
C SER A 334 2.06 -1.84 -0.46
N PHE A 335 1.09 -1.78 -1.37
CA PHE A 335 1.26 -2.23 -2.75
C PHE A 335 1.22 -1.05 -3.73
N ASP A 336 2.40 -0.54 -4.07
CA ASP A 336 2.57 0.35 -5.20
C ASP A 336 2.44 -0.42 -6.51
N ILE A 337 1.50 -0.02 -7.36
CA ILE A 337 1.27 -0.73 -8.63
C ILE A 337 2.48 -0.62 -9.57
N ASP A 338 3.36 0.36 -9.38
CA ASP A 338 4.55 0.53 -10.20
C ASP A 338 5.62 -0.55 -9.93
N VAL A 339 5.46 -1.37 -8.89
CA VAL A 339 6.26 -2.59 -8.69
C VAL A 339 6.09 -3.58 -9.84
N VAL A 340 4.90 -3.59 -10.46
CA VAL A 340 4.53 -4.46 -11.58
C VAL A 340 5.07 -3.87 -12.88
N ASP A 341 5.48 -4.72 -13.80
CA ASP A 341 5.99 -4.26 -15.09
C ASP A 341 4.93 -3.42 -15.85
N PRO A 342 5.30 -2.29 -16.47
CA PRO A 342 4.39 -1.47 -17.27
C PRO A 342 3.73 -2.21 -18.44
N ALA A 343 4.24 -3.38 -18.85
CA ALA A 343 3.54 -4.29 -19.76
C ALA A 343 2.18 -4.76 -19.23
N TYR A 344 1.97 -4.73 -17.91
CA TYR A 344 0.72 -5.11 -17.23
C TYR A 344 0.06 -3.96 -16.48
N MET A 345 0.83 -3.05 -15.89
CA MET A 345 0.32 -1.93 -15.09
C MET A 345 1.01 -0.63 -15.49
N ARG A 346 0.48 0.05 -16.50
CA ARG A 346 1.07 1.28 -17.07
C ARG A 346 0.50 2.57 -16.50
N ALA A 347 -0.68 2.48 -15.88
CA ALA A 347 -1.42 3.65 -15.40
C ALA A 347 -0.95 4.09 -14.01
N THR A 348 0.31 4.50 -13.92
CA THR A 348 0.96 5.01 -12.70
C THR A 348 1.77 6.26 -13.01
N GLY A 349 2.00 7.07 -11.97
CA GLY A 349 2.86 8.24 -11.99
C GLY A 349 4.26 7.93 -12.52
N THR A 350 4.92 6.88 -12.02
CA THR A 350 6.37 6.61 -12.18
C THR A 350 6.71 5.18 -12.64
N PRO A 351 6.28 4.73 -13.83
CA PRO A 351 6.48 3.37 -14.32
C PRO A 351 7.95 3.09 -14.55
N VAL A 352 8.39 1.92 -14.10
CA VAL A 352 9.77 1.43 -14.30
C VAL A 352 9.73 0.06 -14.97
N SER A 353 10.42 -0.14 -16.09
CA SER A 353 10.46 -1.46 -16.76
C SER A 353 11.27 -2.50 -15.98
N GLY A 354 11.04 -3.78 -16.26
CA GLY A 354 11.70 -4.91 -15.59
C GLY A 354 11.07 -5.24 -14.23
N GLY A 355 9.76 -5.04 -14.10
CA GLY A 355 8.99 -5.26 -12.88
C GLY A 355 8.45 -6.69 -12.74
N MET A 356 7.67 -6.92 -11.68
CA MET A 356 6.99 -8.19 -11.48
C MET A 356 5.92 -8.42 -12.56
N THR A 357 5.65 -9.68 -12.87
CA THR A 357 4.50 -10.06 -13.70
C THR A 357 3.23 -10.16 -12.86
N MET A 358 2.07 -10.01 -13.48
CA MET A 358 0.78 -10.19 -12.76
C MET A 358 0.62 -11.57 -12.14
N ARG A 359 1.19 -12.62 -12.76
CA ARG A 359 1.13 -13.99 -12.22
C ARG A 359 1.87 -14.09 -10.88
N GLU A 360 3.03 -13.43 -10.79
CA GLU A 360 3.82 -13.36 -9.57
C GLU A 360 3.10 -12.54 -8.52
N SER A 361 2.66 -11.31 -8.86
CA SER A 361 2.01 -10.40 -7.91
C SER A 361 0.74 -10.98 -7.28
N ILE A 362 -0.15 -11.58 -8.08
CA ILE A 362 -1.37 -12.24 -7.55
C ILE A 362 -0.99 -13.37 -6.57
N THR A 363 0.00 -14.18 -6.92
CA THR A 363 0.43 -15.31 -6.09
C THR A 363 1.09 -14.84 -4.79
N ILE A 364 1.95 -13.81 -4.88
CA ILE A 364 2.64 -13.20 -3.74
C ILE A 364 1.62 -12.65 -2.73
N ILE A 365 0.68 -11.81 -3.19
CA ILE A 365 -0.29 -11.16 -2.29
C ILE A 365 -1.22 -12.18 -1.66
N ARG A 366 -1.72 -13.14 -2.44
CA ARG A 366 -2.56 -14.22 -1.89
C ARG A 366 -1.83 -15.03 -0.82
N ARG A 367 -0.56 -15.40 -1.07
CA ARG A 367 0.27 -16.13 -0.09
C ARG A 367 0.49 -15.31 1.18
N LEU A 368 0.84 -14.03 1.07
CA LEU A 368 1.06 -13.18 2.24
C LEU A 368 -0.19 -13.06 3.11
N CYS A 369 -1.35 -12.83 2.49
CA CYS A 369 -2.62 -12.73 3.22
C CYS A 369 -3.07 -14.07 3.83
N ALA A 370 -2.72 -15.21 3.21
CA ALA A 370 -3.00 -16.54 3.75
C ALA A 370 -2.05 -16.94 4.89
N GLU A 371 -0.75 -16.67 4.74
CA GLU A 371 0.32 -17.18 5.62
C GLU A 371 0.63 -16.24 6.79
N SER A 372 0.27 -14.95 6.71
CA SER A 372 0.63 -13.93 7.71
C SER A 372 -0.57 -13.35 8.47
N ASN A 373 -0.31 -12.61 9.55
CA ASN A 373 -1.34 -11.88 10.30
C ASN A 373 -1.56 -10.48 9.70
N VAL A 374 -2.21 -10.42 8.54
CA VAL A 374 -2.47 -9.14 7.84
C VAL A 374 -3.51 -8.32 8.58
N ILE A 375 -3.17 -7.08 8.90
CA ILE A 375 -4.02 -6.12 9.61
C ILE A 375 -4.35 -4.87 8.80
N GLY A 376 -3.86 -4.80 7.56
CA GLY A 376 -4.20 -3.75 6.61
C GLY A 376 -3.46 -3.95 5.30
N PHE A 377 -4.01 -3.35 4.26
CA PHE A 377 -3.49 -3.40 2.91
C PHE A 377 -3.75 -2.06 2.22
N ASP A 378 -2.83 -1.56 1.41
CA ASP A 378 -3.12 -0.47 0.47
C ASP A 378 -2.72 -0.80 -0.97
N LEU A 379 -3.49 -0.27 -1.92
CA LEU A 379 -3.16 -0.25 -3.35
C LEU A 379 -3.25 1.19 -3.85
N ILE A 380 -2.10 1.70 -4.29
CA ILE A 380 -1.80 3.12 -4.47
C ILE A 380 -1.15 3.37 -5.84
N GLU A 381 -0.89 4.63 -6.17
CA GLU A 381 -0.28 5.11 -7.42
C GLU A 381 -1.08 4.73 -8.70
N LEU A 382 -2.36 4.39 -8.54
CA LEU A 382 -3.25 4.12 -9.66
C LEU A 382 -3.77 5.42 -10.29
N HIS A 383 -3.47 5.62 -11.57
CA HIS A 383 -3.98 6.71 -12.40
C HIS A 383 -4.70 6.16 -13.63
N PRO A 384 -6.02 5.88 -13.55
CA PRO A 384 -6.77 5.23 -14.63
C PRO A 384 -6.68 5.93 -15.99
N ALA A 385 -6.65 7.27 -16.02
CA ALA A 385 -6.58 8.05 -17.26
C ALA A 385 -5.29 7.83 -18.08
N LEU A 386 -4.23 7.28 -17.47
CA LEU A 386 -2.99 6.92 -18.17
C LEU A 386 -3.09 5.57 -18.90
N ASP A 387 -4.20 4.85 -18.75
CA ASP A 387 -4.46 3.58 -19.44
C ASP A 387 -5.87 3.54 -20.05
N PRO A 388 -5.99 3.90 -21.34
CA PRO A 388 -7.28 3.88 -22.04
C PRO A 388 -7.82 2.46 -22.31
N THR A 389 -7.06 1.42 -21.98
CA THR A 389 -7.48 0.01 -22.19
C THR A 389 -8.15 -0.61 -20.96
N TYR A 390 -8.15 0.10 -19.84
CA TYR A 390 -8.62 -0.37 -18.52
C TYR A 390 -7.82 -1.53 -17.93
N MET A 391 -6.76 -1.98 -18.59
CA MET A 391 -5.95 -3.13 -18.17
C MET A 391 -5.39 -2.95 -16.75
N THR A 392 -4.87 -1.77 -16.44
CA THR A 392 -4.28 -1.46 -15.14
C THR A 392 -5.34 -1.52 -14.04
N VAL A 393 -6.53 -0.94 -14.25
CA VAL A 393 -7.63 -0.99 -13.27
C VAL A 393 -8.11 -2.43 -13.04
N LEU A 394 -8.27 -3.21 -14.12
CA LEU A 394 -8.66 -4.62 -14.02
C LEU A 394 -7.59 -5.45 -13.28
N ASN A 395 -6.32 -5.21 -13.57
CA ASN A 395 -5.20 -5.86 -12.89
C ASN A 395 -5.13 -5.45 -11.41
N SER A 396 -5.34 -4.19 -11.07
CA SER A 396 -5.40 -3.71 -9.68
C SER A 396 -6.54 -4.39 -8.92
N ALA A 397 -7.71 -4.56 -9.54
CA ALA A 397 -8.81 -5.30 -8.94
C ALA A 397 -8.47 -6.78 -8.70
N HIS A 398 -7.64 -7.40 -9.54
CA HIS A 398 -7.12 -8.75 -9.31
C HIS A 398 -6.12 -8.82 -8.14
N ILE A 399 -5.34 -7.77 -7.88
CA ILE A 399 -4.47 -7.70 -6.69
C ILE A 399 -5.32 -7.59 -5.41
N VAL A 400 -6.32 -6.71 -5.39
CA VAL A 400 -7.25 -6.59 -4.25
C VAL A 400 -8.00 -7.92 -4.01
N LYS A 401 -8.45 -8.57 -5.08
CA LYS A 401 -9.02 -9.93 -5.02
C LYS A 401 -8.07 -10.93 -4.36
N ALA A 402 -6.79 -10.90 -4.74
CA ALA A 402 -5.78 -11.80 -4.17
C ALA A 402 -5.63 -11.59 -2.66
N CYS A 403 -5.66 -10.34 -2.20
CA CYS A 403 -5.64 -9.99 -0.77
C CYS A 403 -6.87 -10.57 -0.05
N LEU A 404 -8.08 -10.25 -0.52
CA LEU A 404 -9.33 -10.77 0.06
C LEU A 404 -9.38 -12.30 0.08
N THR A 405 -8.94 -12.93 -1.00
CA THR A 405 -8.88 -14.39 -1.12
C THR A 405 -7.90 -14.99 -0.11
N GLY A 406 -6.72 -14.39 0.06
CA GLY A 406 -5.76 -14.87 1.06
C GLY A 406 -6.28 -14.71 2.50
N LEU A 407 -6.96 -13.61 2.82
CA LEU A 407 -7.62 -13.42 4.12
C LEU A 407 -8.68 -14.51 4.37
N ALA A 408 -9.49 -14.83 3.36
CA ALA A 408 -10.49 -15.89 3.42
C ALA A 408 -9.85 -17.29 3.57
N MET A 409 -8.81 -17.58 2.78
CA MET A 409 -8.02 -18.82 2.90
C MET A 409 -7.49 -19.00 4.32
N ARG A 410 -6.95 -17.93 4.91
CA ARG A 410 -6.47 -17.95 6.29
C ARG A 410 -7.56 -18.31 7.29
N LYS A 411 -8.78 -17.77 7.11
CA LYS A 411 -9.94 -18.08 7.96
C LYS A 411 -10.37 -19.55 7.84
N GLU A 412 -10.30 -20.12 6.64
CA GLU A 412 -10.61 -21.54 6.38
C GLU A 412 -9.44 -22.50 6.73
N GLY A 413 -8.29 -21.96 7.15
CA GLY A 413 -7.09 -22.72 7.49
C GLY A 413 -6.29 -23.23 6.28
N LEU A 414 -6.51 -22.66 5.09
CA LEU A 414 -5.78 -22.96 3.85
C LEU A 414 -4.49 -22.14 3.78
N THR A 415 -3.56 -22.42 4.68
CA THR A 415 -2.31 -21.66 4.83
C THR A 415 -1.08 -22.42 4.34
N ASP A 416 -1.28 -23.53 3.63
CA ASP A 416 -0.18 -24.28 3.06
C ASP A 416 0.58 -23.44 2.04
N ARG A 417 1.90 -23.58 2.07
CA ARG A 417 2.80 -22.86 1.18
C ARG A 417 2.47 -23.21 -0.28
N HIS A 418 2.20 -22.20 -1.10
CA HIS A 418 1.77 -22.35 -2.51
C HIS A 418 0.49 -23.18 -2.69
N TYR A 419 -0.44 -23.13 -1.73
CA TYR A 419 -1.73 -23.81 -1.88
C TYR A 419 -2.39 -23.50 -3.22
N LEU A 420 -2.75 -24.56 -3.93
CA LEU A 420 -3.64 -24.59 -5.09
C LEU A 420 -4.72 -25.62 -4.77
N SER A 421 -5.96 -25.37 -5.18
CA SER A 421 -7.01 -26.36 -4.98
C SER A 421 -6.74 -27.54 -5.91
N PRO A 422 -6.76 -28.77 -5.39
CA PRO A 422 -6.69 -29.97 -6.20
C PRO A 422 -7.70 -30.00 -7.35
N VAL A 423 -8.92 -29.47 -7.14
CA VAL A 423 -9.94 -29.38 -8.20
C VAL A 423 -9.46 -28.57 -9.41
N SER A 424 -8.57 -27.61 -9.19
CA SER A 424 -8.07 -26.70 -10.22
C SER A 424 -6.76 -27.14 -10.84
N SER A 425 -5.92 -27.87 -10.11
CA SER A 425 -4.61 -28.33 -10.59
C SER A 425 -4.62 -29.79 -11.06
N GLU A 426 -5.55 -30.62 -10.58
CA GLU A 426 -5.45 -32.08 -10.66
C GLU A 426 -6.50 -32.75 -11.56
N HIS A 427 -6.79 -32.16 -12.73
CA HIS A 427 -7.64 -32.79 -13.74
C HIS A 427 -6.83 -33.70 -14.67
N ALA A 428 -7.43 -34.83 -15.09
CA ALA A 428 -6.83 -35.80 -16.00
C ALA A 428 -5.50 -36.37 -15.52
N LEU A 429 -5.37 -36.58 -14.20
CA LEU A 429 -4.29 -37.34 -13.60
C LEU A 429 -4.33 -38.79 -14.08
N ASP A 430 -3.69 -39.08 -15.20
CA ASP A 430 -3.17 -40.39 -15.54
C ASP A 430 -1.74 -40.52 -15.00
N ASN A 431 -1.11 -41.67 -15.19
CA ASN A 431 0.26 -41.89 -14.72
C ASN A 431 1.32 -41.20 -15.61
N TYR A 432 0.97 -40.13 -16.33
CA TYR A 432 1.88 -39.43 -17.23
C TYR A 432 3.02 -38.75 -16.47
N TYR A 433 2.76 -38.21 -15.27
CA TYR A 433 3.77 -37.54 -14.44
C TYR A 433 4.36 -38.42 -13.31
N GLY A 434 3.77 -39.59 -13.02
CA GLY A 434 4.33 -40.55 -12.05
C GLY A 434 3.99 -40.31 -10.57
N ASP A 435 3.11 -39.36 -10.28
CA ASP A 435 2.78 -38.82 -8.95
C ASP A 435 1.27 -38.88 -8.61
N GLN A 436 0.46 -39.49 -9.48
CA GLN A 436 -1.00 -39.57 -9.43
C GLN A 436 -1.61 -39.89 -8.05
N GLN A 437 -1.04 -40.84 -7.30
CA GLN A 437 -1.64 -41.29 -6.03
C GLN A 437 -1.61 -40.20 -4.96
N PHE A 438 -0.53 -39.41 -4.87
CA PHE A 438 -0.40 -38.32 -3.91
C PHE A 438 -1.54 -37.30 -4.06
N TYR A 439 -1.90 -36.99 -5.31
CA TYR A 439 -2.91 -35.98 -5.62
C TYR A 439 -4.35 -36.48 -5.51
N LEU A 440 -4.60 -37.75 -5.83
CA LEU A 440 -5.91 -38.38 -5.57
C LEU A 440 -6.24 -38.37 -4.08
N ASP A 441 -5.25 -38.65 -3.23
CA ASP A 441 -5.40 -38.64 -1.77
C ASP A 441 -5.67 -37.22 -1.26
N ALA A 442 -4.95 -36.21 -1.78
CA ALA A 442 -5.18 -34.80 -1.44
C ALA A 442 -6.59 -34.31 -1.81
N THR A 443 -7.08 -34.68 -3.01
CA THR A 443 -8.44 -34.31 -3.47
C THR A 443 -9.52 -34.96 -2.61
N ALA A 444 -9.35 -36.23 -2.26
CA ALA A 444 -10.29 -36.93 -1.38
C ALA A 444 -10.36 -36.28 0.01
N ALA A 445 -9.22 -35.83 0.55
CA ALA A 445 -9.15 -35.12 1.82
C ALA A 445 -9.89 -33.77 1.79
N GLU A 446 -9.75 -32.97 0.72
CA GLU A 446 -10.48 -31.70 0.58
C GLU A 446 -12.00 -31.93 0.53
N ASN A 447 -12.46 -32.92 -0.23
CA ASN A 447 -13.87 -33.26 -0.32
C ASN A 447 -14.44 -33.72 1.02
N ALA A 448 -13.71 -34.56 1.76
CA ALA A 448 -14.11 -35.00 3.09
C ALA A 448 -14.23 -33.82 4.07
N LYS A 449 -13.31 -32.85 4.00
CA LYS A 449 -13.37 -31.62 4.82
C LYS A 449 -14.62 -30.80 4.50
N ARG A 450 -14.91 -30.59 3.21
CA ARG A 450 -16.13 -29.87 2.75
C ARG A 450 -17.43 -30.58 3.10
N GLU A 451 -17.44 -31.91 3.10
CA GLU A 451 -18.61 -32.68 3.55
C GLU A 451 -18.82 -32.58 5.05
N ALA A 452 -17.73 -32.61 5.84
CA ALA A 452 -17.78 -32.42 7.28
C ALA A 452 -18.28 -31.01 7.67
N GLU A 453 -17.88 -29.97 6.93
CA GLU A 453 -18.34 -28.58 7.12
C GLU A 453 -19.81 -28.36 6.69
N LYS A 454 -20.39 -29.28 5.91
CA LYS A 454 -21.81 -29.23 5.48
C LYS A 454 -22.76 -30.04 6.37
N ALA A 455 -22.25 -30.82 7.33
CA ALA A 455 -23.11 -31.56 8.25
C ALA A 455 -23.89 -30.57 9.15
N PRO A 456 -25.23 -30.63 9.20
CA PRO A 456 -25.98 -29.71 10.02
C PRO A 456 -25.74 -30.00 11.51
N GLU A 457 -25.69 -28.94 12.33
CA GLU A 457 -25.98 -29.04 13.76
C GLU A 457 -27.42 -29.57 13.93
N GLN A 458 -27.58 -30.89 13.88
CA GLN A 458 -28.79 -31.58 14.31
C GLN A 458 -28.39 -32.56 15.40
N GLU A 459 -28.43 -32.07 16.64
CA GLU A 459 -28.83 -32.86 17.81
C GLU A 459 -28.92 -31.93 19.03
N LEU A 460 -29.94 -31.06 19.09
CA LEU A 460 -30.46 -30.59 20.37
C LEU A 460 -31.98 -30.44 20.33
N GLU A 461 -32.61 -31.32 21.11
CA GLU A 461 -33.91 -31.22 21.76
C GLU A 461 -35.18 -31.52 20.95
N GLU A 462 -35.52 -32.81 21.00
CA GLU A 462 -36.89 -33.31 21.07
C GLU A 462 -37.63 -32.63 22.25
N PHE A 463 -38.45 -31.60 21.98
CA PHE A 463 -39.46 -31.13 22.93
C PHE A 463 -40.86 -31.50 22.44
N ALA A 464 -41.43 -32.40 23.23
CA ALA A 464 -42.80 -32.87 23.36
C ALA A 464 -43.92 -32.12 22.60
N ASP A 465 -44.70 -32.94 21.90
CA ASP A 465 -46.05 -32.72 21.41
C ASP A 465 -47.01 -32.26 22.55
N PRO A 466 -47.67 -31.10 22.45
CA PRO A 466 -48.62 -30.64 23.46
C PRO A 466 -50.06 -30.92 23.01
N ASP A 467 -50.43 -32.19 22.82
CA ASP A 467 -51.83 -32.58 22.71
C ASP A 467 -52.01 -34.06 23.09
N GLU A 468 -52.04 -34.37 24.38
CA GLU A 468 -52.94 -35.41 24.91
C GLU A 468 -53.07 -35.40 26.45
N ALA A 469 -54.32 -35.20 26.89
CA ALA A 469 -54.95 -35.58 28.16
C ALA A 469 -54.64 -34.80 29.46
N ILE A 470 -55.67 -34.15 30.03
CA ILE A 470 -56.45 -34.71 31.17
C ILE A 470 -57.83 -34.03 31.24
N GLN A 471 -58.85 -34.88 31.07
CA GLN A 471 -60.14 -34.76 31.74
C GLN A 471 -59.94 -35.21 33.20
N GLU A 472 -60.13 -34.31 34.16
CA GLU A 472 -60.78 -34.44 35.49
C GLU A 472 -60.38 -33.26 36.38
#